data_AF-A0A8E0RNL7-F1
#
_entry.id   AF-A0A8E0RNL7-F1
#
_cell.length_a   1.000
_cell.length_b   1.000
_cell.length_c   1.000
_cell.angle_alpha   90.00
_cell.angle_beta   90.00
_cell.angle_gamma   90.00
#
_symmetry.space_group_name_H-M   'P 1'
#
loop_
_entity.id
_entity.type
_entity.pdbx_description
1 polymer ?
#
loop_
_entity_poly.entity_id
_entity_poly.type
_entity_poly.pdbx_seq_one_letter_code
_entity_poly.pdbx_strand_id
1 'polypeptide(L)'
;MNELVSQWTSVVNGRTRKIKFVHYLISGQRLLYIDEQLIHKTGYKLDLCGTEHVFHDGHKFEVHIGAKNFFEFDYTLLIDGQTPESYSRSERRKHVYWKVKVHQNDYLIGFGKRLEI
;
A
#
# COMPACT_ATOMS: atom_id res chain seq x y z
N MET A 1 3.87 -8.94 24.00
CA MET A 1 3.06 -8.28 22.95
C MET A 1 3.86 -7.06 22.47
N ASN A 2 4.91 -7.26 21.67
CA ASN A 2 5.83 -6.21 21.17
C ASN A 2 5.82 -6.22 19.64
N GLU A 3 4.63 -6.09 19.05
CA GLU A 3 4.48 -5.93 17.61
C GLU A 3 4.14 -4.46 17.34
N LEU A 4 4.89 -3.86 16.42
CA LEU A 4 4.57 -2.54 15.88
C LEU A 4 3.73 -2.73 14.63
N VAL A 5 2.66 -1.95 14.52
CA VAL A 5 1.74 -2.01 13.39
C VAL A 5 1.69 -0.65 12.72
N SER A 6 2.01 -0.62 11.43
CA SER A 6 1.79 0.53 10.56
C SER A 6 0.74 0.22 9.52
N GLN A 7 -0.09 1.21 9.23
CA GLN A 7 -1.21 1.08 8.31
C GLN A 7 -1.25 2.24 7.34
N TRP A 8 -1.52 1.92 6.08
CA TRP A 8 -1.73 2.89 5.02
C TRP A 8 -3.00 2.52 4.24
N THR A 9 -3.53 3.51 3.55
CA THR A 9 -4.61 3.32 2.57
C THR A 9 -4.17 3.90 1.25
N SER A 10 -4.33 3.16 0.16
CA SER A 10 -4.00 3.64 -1.19
C SER A 10 -4.99 3.13 -2.22
N VAL A 11 -5.12 3.84 -3.35
CA VAL A 11 -5.91 3.37 -4.50
C VAL A 11 -5.01 2.58 -5.42
N VAL A 12 -5.03 1.25 -5.32
CA VAL A 12 -4.25 0.32 -6.15
C VAL A 12 -5.20 -0.44 -7.06
N ASN A 13 -4.88 -0.52 -8.36
CA ASN A 13 -5.74 -1.15 -9.37
C ASN A 13 -7.20 -0.68 -9.33
N GLY A 14 -7.40 0.63 -9.13
CA GLY A 14 -8.72 1.27 -9.11
C GLY A 14 -9.55 1.00 -7.84
N ARG A 15 -9.00 0.33 -6.83
CA ARG A 15 -9.68 0.03 -5.56
C ARG A 15 -8.94 0.64 -4.39
N THR A 16 -9.68 1.14 -3.40
CA THR A 16 -9.12 1.52 -2.12
C THR A 16 -8.69 0.26 -1.36
N ARG A 17 -7.40 0.10 -1.13
CA ARG A 17 -6.78 -1.03 -0.44
C ARG A 17 -6.25 -0.61 0.93
N LYS A 18 -6.40 -1.47 1.93
CA LYS A 18 -5.76 -1.32 3.25
C LYS A 18 -4.47 -2.11 3.27
N ILE A 19 -3.37 -1.44 3.59
CA ILE A 19 -2.03 -2.05 3.62
C ILE A 19 -1.54 -2.00 5.06
N LYS A 20 -1.24 -3.16 5.64
CA LYS A 20 -0.83 -3.29 7.04
C LYS A 20 0.52 -3.97 7.11
N PHE A 21 1.46 -3.35 7.82
CA PHE A 21 2.77 -3.91 8.09
C PHE A 21 2.90 -4.20 9.58
N VAL A 22 3.31 -5.42 9.92
CA VAL A 22 3.54 -5.87 11.29
C VAL A 22 5.01 -6.19 11.46
N HIS A 23 5.63 -5.63 12.49
CA HIS A 23 7.03 -5.82 12.82
C HIS A 23 7.18 -6.34 14.26
N TYR A 24 7.66 -7.57 14.39
CA TYR A 24 7.91 -8.23 15.67
C TYR A 24 9.35 -7.93 16.12
N LEU A 25 9.51 -7.09 17.14
CA LEU A 25 10.85 -6.62 17.55
C LEU A 25 11.73 -7.71 18.19
N ILE A 26 11.13 -8.76 18.76
CA ILE A 26 11.88 -9.84 19.41
C ILE A 26 12.50 -10.78 18.36
N SER A 27 11.79 -11.06 17.28
CA SER A 27 12.22 -11.99 16.22
C SER A 27 12.73 -11.28 14.95
N GLY A 28 12.56 -9.97 14.86
CA GLY A 28 12.69 -9.17 13.64
C GLY A 28 11.76 -9.59 12.51
N GLN A 29 10.75 -10.42 12.80
CA GLN A 29 9.82 -10.90 11.79
C GLN A 29 8.94 -9.77 11.27
N ARG A 30 8.75 -9.73 9.96
CA ARG A 30 8.00 -8.71 9.24
C ARG A 30 6.92 -9.36 8.42
N LEU A 31 5.70 -8.83 8.51
CA LEU A 31 4.53 -9.30 7.77
C LEU A 31 3.90 -8.12 7.03
N LEU A 32 3.57 -8.30 5.74
CA LEU A 32 2.80 -7.34 4.97
C LEU A 32 1.46 -7.95 4.58
N TYR A 33 0.39 -7.24 4.87
CA TYR A 33 -0.97 -7.59 4.50
C TYR A 33 -1.54 -6.54 3.55
N ILE A 34 -2.34 -7.01 2.59
CA ILE A 34 -3.18 -6.16 1.73
C ILE A 34 -4.61 -6.70 1.85
N ASP A 35 -5.55 -5.87 2.28
CA ASP A 35 -6.95 -6.25 2.55
C ASP A 35 -7.07 -7.54 3.40
N GLU A 36 -6.33 -7.58 4.51
CA GLU A 36 -6.24 -8.72 5.45
C GLU A 36 -5.60 -10.00 4.88
N GLN A 37 -5.26 -10.05 3.59
CA GLN A 37 -4.49 -11.16 3.02
C GLN A 37 -3.00 -10.99 3.30
N LEU A 38 -2.35 -12.01 3.86
CA LEU A 38 -0.90 -12.03 4.05
C LEU A 38 -0.20 -12.16 2.69
N ILE A 39 0.57 -11.14 2.30
CA ILE A 39 1.26 -11.07 1.01
C ILE A 39 2.76 -11.37 1.16
N HIS A 40 3.36 -10.95 2.28
CA HIS A 40 4.78 -11.15 2.55
C HIS A 40 5.00 -11.54 4.00
N LYS A 41 5.95 -12.45 4.21
CA LYS A 41 6.38 -12.90 5.54
C LYS A 41 7.87 -13.21 5.51
N THR A 42 8.61 -12.61 6.43
CA THR A 42 10.00 -12.99 6.67
C THR A 42 10.12 -14.07 7.74
N GLY A 43 11.26 -14.76 7.74
CA GLY A 43 11.72 -15.53 8.90
C GLY A 43 12.28 -14.62 10.00
N TYR A 44 13.13 -15.20 10.85
CA TYR A 44 13.88 -14.47 11.86
C TYR A 44 14.86 -13.48 11.21
N LYS A 45 14.93 -12.27 11.75
CA LYS A 45 15.91 -11.24 11.36
C LYS A 45 16.52 -10.61 12.61
N LEU A 46 17.85 -10.49 12.62
CA LEU A 46 18.55 -9.78 13.70
C LEU A 46 18.48 -8.26 13.51
N ASP A 47 18.52 -7.80 12.26
CA ASP A 47 18.37 -6.38 11.94
C ASP A 47 16.88 -5.97 12.02
N LEU A 48 16.62 -4.89 12.76
CA LEU A 48 15.29 -4.31 12.93
C LEU A 48 15.03 -3.18 11.91
N CYS A 49 16.06 -2.68 11.23
CA CYS A 49 15.96 -1.66 10.19
C CYS A 49 16.09 -2.29 8.79
N GLY A 50 15.96 -1.46 7.75
CA GLY A 50 16.20 -1.85 6.37
C GLY A 50 14.98 -1.65 5.49
N THR A 51 14.86 -2.45 4.43
CA THR A 51 13.77 -2.31 3.46
C THR A 51 13.24 -3.68 3.05
N GLU A 52 11.92 -3.81 3.04
CA GLU A 52 11.24 -4.95 2.45
C GLU A 52 10.76 -4.59 1.05
N HIS A 53 11.09 -5.41 0.06
CA HIS A 53 10.60 -5.26 -1.31
C HIS A 53 9.64 -6.42 -1.61
N VAL A 54 8.42 -6.09 -2.03
CA VAL A 54 7.36 -7.07 -2.31
C VAL A 54 6.72 -6.71 -3.64
N PHE A 55 6.64 -7.67 -4.56
CA PHE A 55 5.89 -7.50 -5.80
C PHE A 55 4.54 -8.21 -5.68
N HIS A 56 3.45 -7.48 -5.87
CA HIS A 56 2.09 -8.03 -5.74
C HIS A 56 1.12 -7.28 -6.65
N ASP A 57 0.21 -8.02 -7.29
CA ASP A 57 -0.85 -7.46 -8.15
C ASP A 57 -0.33 -6.48 -9.24
N GLY A 58 0.87 -6.76 -9.76
CA GLY A 58 1.52 -5.95 -10.80
C GLY A 58 2.28 -4.71 -10.29
N HIS A 59 2.36 -4.50 -8.98
CA HIS A 59 2.99 -3.32 -8.37
C HIS A 59 4.11 -3.69 -7.41
N LYS A 60 5.10 -2.81 -7.30
CA LYS A 60 6.18 -2.94 -6.32
C LYS A 60 5.81 -2.17 -5.05
N PHE A 61 5.75 -2.87 -3.94
CA PHE A 61 5.61 -2.31 -2.59
C PHE A 61 6.97 -2.32 -1.90
N GLU A 62 7.34 -1.21 -1.29
CA GLU A 62 8.59 -1.06 -0.55
C GLU A 62 8.27 -0.51 0.83
N VAL A 63 8.65 -1.24 1.88
CA VAL A 63 8.51 -0.76 3.27
C VAL A 63 9.89 -0.47 3.81
N HIS A 64 10.20 0.81 3.97
CA HIS A 64 11.41 1.27 4.64
C HIS A 64 11.17 1.32 6.15
N ILE A 65 12.12 0.76 6.90
CA ILE A 65 12.11 0.72 8.35
C ILE A 65 13.34 1.50 8.83
N GLY A 66 13.10 2.67 9.40
CA GLY A 66 14.13 3.55 9.97
C GLY A 66 14.05 3.55 11.49
N ALA A 67 15.20 3.72 12.15
CA ALA A 67 15.21 4.02 13.58
C ALA A 67 14.96 5.52 13.78
N LYS A 68 13.94 5.85 14.57
CA LYS A 68 13.64 7.23 14.96
C LYS A 68 14.42 7.62 16.21
N ASN A 69 14.52 6.69 17.16
CA ASN A 69 15.38 6.77 18.35
C ASN A 69 15.79 5.35 18.79
N PHE A 70 16.34 5.19 20.00
CA PHE A 70 16.81 3.89 20.52
C PHE A 70 15.74 2.80 20.60
N PHE A 71 14.45 3.13 20.67
CA PHE A 71 13.35 2.17 20.86
C PHE A 71 12.16 2.37 19.90
N GLU A 72 12.17 3.42 19.09
CA GLU A 72 11.11 3.74 18.13
C GLU A 72 11.58 3.59 16.68
N PHE A 73 10.69 3.06 15.86
CA PHE A 73 10.90 2.86 14.44
C PHE A 73 9.86 3.63 13.63
N ASP A 74 10.30 4.22 12.53
CA ASP A 74 9.44 4.81 11.52
C ASP A 74 9.31 3.87 10.33
N TYR A 75 8.10 3.82 9.79
CA TYR A 75 7.76 2.97 8.65
C TYR A 75 7.28 3.84 7.50
N THR A 76 7.91 3.71 6.34
CA THR A 76 7.51 4.42 5.13
C THR A 76 7.18 3.40 4.05
N LEU A 77 5.94 3.44 3.57
CA LEU A 77 5.50 2.65 2.43
C LEU A 77 5.71 3.45 1.13
N LEU A 78 6.27 2.80 0.12
CA LEU A 78 6.24 3.26 -1.26
C LEU A 78 5.53 2.22 -2.14
N ILE A 79 4.74 2.70 -3.10
CA ILE A 79 4.07 1.90 -4.14
C ILE A 79 4.57 2.45 -5.47
N ASP A 80 5.27 1.63 -6.24
CA ASP A 80 5.98 2.03 -7.47
C ASP A 80 6.81 3.32 -7.28
N GLY A 81 7.53 3.39 -6.16
CA GLY A 81 8.40 4.52 -5.81
C GLY A 81 7.70 5.77 -5.27
N GLN A 82 6.38 5.74 -5.06
CA GLN A 82 5.59 6.89 -4.57
C GLN A 82 4.96 6.62 -3.20
N THR A 83 4.76 7.65 -2.37
CA THR A 83 3.97 7.51 -1.14
C THR A 83 2.53 7.09 -1.47
N PRO A 84 1.79 6.44 -0.54
CA PRO A 84 0.43 5.99 -0.78
C PRO A 84 -0.51 7.10 -1.27
N GLU A 85 -0.34 8.32 -0.78
CA GLU A 85 -1.12 9.50 -1.14
C GLU A 85 -0.76 9.99 -2.54
N SER A 86 0.54 10.10 -2.84
CA SER A 86 1.05 10.53 -4.15
C SER A 86 0.66 9.54 -5.24
N TYR A 87 0.81 8.24 -4.94
CA TYR A 87 0.38 7.13 -5.79
C TYR A 87 -1.13 7.18 -6.03
N SER A 88 -1.95 7.29 -4.97
CA SER A 88 -3.41 7.39 -5.12
C SER A 88 -3.81 8.57 -6.01
N ARG A 89 -3.11 9.70 -5.88
CA ARG A 89 -3.37 10.90 -6.69
C ARG A 89 -2.97 10.71 -8.15
N SER A 90 -1.90 9.98 -8.45
CA SER A 90 -1.54 9.66 -9.82
C SER A 90 -2.52 8.64 -10.40
N GLU A 91 -2.91 7.62 -9.64
CA GLU A 91 -3.81 6.57 -10.10
C GLU A 91 -5.24 7.07 -10.34
N ARG A 92 -5.74 7.97 -9.50
CA ARG A 92 -7.03 8.65 -9.74
C ARG A 92 -7.02 9.51 -11.01
N ARG A 93 -5.87 10.04 -11.42
CA ARG A 93 -5.74 10.84 -12.67
C ARG A 93 -5.67 9.98 -13.92
N LYS A 94 -5.23 8.71 -13.81
CA LYS A 94 -5.26 7.76 -14.93
C LYS A 94 -6.68 7.29 -15.25
N HIS A 95 -7.58 7.32 -14.28
CA HIS A 95 -9.00 7.01 -14.48
C HIS A 95 -9.76 8.28 -14.89
N VAL A 96 -10.18 8.34 -16.15
CA VAL A 96 -11.05 9.40 -16.65
C VAL A 96 -12.50 9.03 -16.33
N TYR A 97 -13.17 9.88 -15.58
CA TYR A 97 -14.60 9.76 -15.31
C TYR A 97 -15.36 10.78 -16.14
N TRP A 98 -16.48 10.38 -16.73
CA TRP A 98 -17.44 11.32 -17.29
C TRP A 98 -18.50 11.63 -16.25
N LYS A 99 -18.71 12.91 -15.97
CA LYS A 99 -19.85 13.35 -15.19
C LYS A 99 -21.04 13.52 -16.14
N VAL A 100 -22.11 12.76 -15.91
CA VAL A 100 -23.34 12.85 -16.70
C VAL A 100 -24.49 13.22 -15.79
N LYS A 101 -25.30 14.19 -16.23
CA LYS A 101 -26.52 14.57 -15.55
C LYS A 101 -27.70 13.89 -16.24
N VAL A 102 -28.45 13.07 -15.51
CA VAL A 102 -29.70 12.47 -16.00
C VAL A 102 -30.83 12.96 -15.11
N HIS A 103 -31.72 13.76 -15.69
CA HIS A 103 -32.72 14.55 -14.97
C HIS A 103 -32.10 15.44 -13.87
N GLN A 104 -32.42 15.19 -12.60
CA GLN A 104 -31.92 15.93 -11.45
C GLN A 104 -30.72 15.26 -10.76
N ASN A 105 -30.28 14.11 -11.26
CA ASN A 105 -29.24 13.30 -10.62
C ASN A 105 -27.94 13.38 -11.41
N ASP A 106 -26.83 13.52 -10.68
CA ASP A 106 -25.47 13.48 -11.21
C ASP A 106 -24.90 12.06 -11.07
N TYR A 107 -24.30 11.56 -12.15
CA TYR A 107 -23.65 10.25 -12.22
C TYR A 107 -22.18 10.41 -12.62
N LEU A 108 -21.31 9.57 -12.07
CA LEU A 108 -19.92 9.41 -12.53
C LEU A 108 -19.80 8.08 -13.28
N ILE A 109 -19.45 8.15 -14.55
CA ILE A 109 -19.22 6.99 -15.41
C ILE A 109 -17.70 6.79 -15.50
N GLY A 110 -17.19 5.71 -14.91
CA GLY A 110 -15.80 5.30 -15.08
C GLY A 110 -15.64 4.42 -16.30
N PHE A 111 -14.68 4.73 -17.18
CA PHE A 111 -14.30 3.84 -18.27
C PHE A 111 -13.27 2.83 -17.74
N GLY A 112 -13.57 1.53 -17.88
CA GLY A 112 -12.60 0.47 -17.60
C GLY A 112 -11.42 0.48 -18.59
N LYS A 113 -10.37 -0.31 -18.32
CA LYS A 113 -9.30 -0.53 -19.29
C LYS A 113 -9.89 -1.04 -20.61
N ARG A 114 -9.44 -0.47 -21.73
CA ARG A 114 -9.74 -0.95 -23.08
C ARG A 114 -9.26 -2.40 -23.19
N LEU A 115 -10.19 -3.33 -23.40
CA LEU A 115 -9.86 -4.68 -23.86
C LEU A 115 -9.53 -4.54 -25.35
N GLU A 116 -8.29 -4.82 -25.74
CA GLU A 116 -7.97 -5.02 -27.14
C GLU A 116 -8.61 -6.36 -27.56
N ILE A 117 -9.44 -6.31 -28.60
CA ILE A 117 -10.05 -7.48 -29.26
C ILE A 117 -9.17 -7.79 -30.48
#